data_AF-A0A3B8HPL8-F1
#
_entry.id   AF-A0A3B8HPL8-F1
#
_cell.length_a   1.000
_cell.length_b   1.000
_cell.length_c   1.000
_cell.angle_alpha   90.00
_cell.angle_beta   90.00
_cell.angle_gamma   90.00
#
_symmetry.space_group_name_H-M   'P 1'
#
loop_
_entity.id
_entity.type
_entity.pdbx_description
1 polymer ?
#
loop_
_entity_poly.entity_id
_entity_poly.type
_entity_poly.pdbx_seq_one_letter_code
_entity_poly.pdbx_strand_id
1 'polypeptide(L)' 'DQMAMGARLVIPVGDHLSQELVLVERAPEGIRKTNMGGCRFVDLIGKCAWKE' A
#
# COMPACT_ATOMS: atom_id res chain seq x y z
N ASP A 1 -9.70 10.34 5.13
CA ASP A 1 -10.91 9.54 5.45
C ASP A 1 -11.48 8.71 4.29
N GLN A 2 -10.69 7.92 3.56
CA GLN A 2 -11.21 7.11 2.43
C GLN A 2 -11.37 5.60 2.73
N MET A 3 -10.85 5.10 3.84
CA MET A 3 -10.99 3.69 4.23
C MET A 3 -12.08 3.54 5.29
N ALA A 4 -13.13 2.76 5.03
CA ALA A 4 -14.12 2.40 6.05
C ALA A 4 -13.50 1.50 7.14
N MET A 5 -14.13 1.40 8.31
CA MET A 5 -13.73 0.45 9.36
C MET A 5 -13.88 -0.98 8.85
N GLY A 6 -12.86 -1.83 9.03
CA GLY A 6 -12.81 -3.18 8.48
C GLY A 6 -12.45 -3.26 6.99
N ALA A 7 -12.25 -2.12 6.32
CA ALA A 7 -11.81 -2.11 4.91
C ALA A 7 -10.36 -2.56 4.78
N ARG A 8 -10.07 -3.14 3.61
CA ARG A 8 -8.75 -3.64 3.23
C ARG A 8 -8.26 -2.87 2.00
N LEU A 9 -7.02 -2.41 2.05
CA LEU A 9 -6.32 -1.76 0.94
C LEU A 9 -5.09 -2.61 0.64
N VAL A 10 -4.92 -3.01 -0.62
CA VAL A 10 -3.73 -3.74 -1.08
C VAL A 10 -2.97 -2.80 -2.00
N ILE A 11 -1.71 -2.52 -1.67
CA ILE A 11 -0.89 -1.56 -2.42
C ILE A 11 0.57 -2.04 -2.48
N PRO A 12 1.23 -2.00 -3.65
CA PRO A 12 2.67 -2.20 -3.74
C PRO A 12 3.39 -1.00 -3.12
N VAL A 13 4.26 -1.25 -2.15
CA VAL A 13 5.07 -0.24 -1.48
C VAL A 13 6.53 -0.65 -1.59
N GLY A 14 7.37 0.27 -2.06
CA GLY A 14 8.80 0.04 -2.19
C GLY A 14 9.42 1.01 -3.19
N ASP A 15 10.68 0.74 -3.54
CA ASP A 15 11.43 1.53 -4.52
C ASP A 15 11.23 1.00 -5.95
N HIS A 16 11.85 1.64 -6.94
CA HIS A 16 11.75 1.26 -8.36
C HIS A 16 12.28 -0.15 -8.68
N LEU A 17 13.07 -0.75 -7.77
CA LEU A 17 13.78 -2.02 -8.00
C LEU A 17 13.16 -3.17 -7.19
N SER A 18 12.58 -2.85 -6.03
CA SER A 18 12.04 -3.79 -5.06
C SER A 18 10.77 -3.21 -4.44
N GLN A 19 9.63 -3.80 -4.81
CA GLN A 19 8.34 -3.48 -4.23
C GLN A 19 7.84 -4.66 -3.44
N GLU A 20 7.17 -4.38 -2.33
CA GLU A 20 6.50 -5.39 -1.52
C GLU A 20 5.01 -5.10 -1.50
N LEU A 21 4.21 -6.16 -1.63
CA LEU A 21 2.77 -6.02 -1.61
C LEU A 21 2.33 -5.91 -0.16
N VAL A 22 1.75 -4.77 0.22
CA VAL A 22 1.28 -4.54 1.60
C VAL A 22 -0.23 -4.57 1.63
N LEU A 23 -0.77 -5.42 2.50
CA LEU A 23 -2.16 -5.40 2.91
C LEU A 23 -2.30 -4.45 4.10
N VAL A 24 -3.15 -3.44 3.95
CA VAL A 24 -3.46 -2.43 4.95
C VAL A 24 -4.92 -2.63 5.37
N GLU A 25 -5.15 -2.88 6.65
CA GLU A 25 -6.49 -3.10 7.20
C GLU A 25 -6.80 -2.02 8.24
N ARG A 26 -7.98 -1.40 8.15
CA ARG A 26 -8.43 -0.42 9.15
C ARG A 26 -9.14 -1.15 10.29
N ALA A 27 -8.42 -1.42 11.38
CA ALA A 27 -8.94 -2.02 12.60
C ALA A 27 -9.46 -0.95 13.58
N PRO A 28 -10.31 -1.31 14.56
CA PRO A 28 -10.76 -0.41 15.64
C PRO A 28 -9.61 0.25 16.41
N GLU A 29 -8.50 -0.48 16.52
CA GLU A 29 -7.28 -0.13 17.28
C GLU A 29 -6.26 0.63 16.43
N GLY A 30 -6.51 0.82 15.13
CA GLY A 30 -5.65 1.56 14.21
C GLY A 30 -5.48 0.89 12.86
N ILE A 31 -4.41 1.25 12.15
CA ILE A 31 -4.09 0.67 10.84
C ILE A 31 -3.14 -0.51 11.03
N ARG A 32 -3.57 -1.71 10.63
CA ARG A 32 -2.72 -2.90 10.60
C ARG A 32 -2.11 -3.05 9.21
N LYS A 33 -0.80 -3.28 9.14
CA LYS A 33 -0.08 -3.54 7.88
C LYS A 33 0.48 -4.96 7.91
N THR A 34 0.26 -5.70 6.84
CA THR A 34 0.78 -7.05 6.66
C THR A 34 1.50 -7.13 5.33
N ASN A 35 2.77 -7.55 5.38
CA ASN A 35 3.58 -7.74 4.19
C ASN A 35 3.23 -9.09 3.55
N MET A 36 2.88 -9.05 2.26
CA MET A 36 2.49 -10.23 1.47
C MET A 36 3.62 -10.70 0.55
N GLY A 37 4.81 -10.10 0.66
CA GLY A 37 6.02 -10.47 -0.08
C GLY A 37 6.32 -9.58 -1.28
N GLY A 38 7.39 -9.91 -2.00
CA GLY A 38 7.86 -9.14 -3.15
C GLY A 38 6.88 -9.16 -4.33
N CYS A 39 6.71 -8.01 -4.97
CA CYS A 39 5.93 -7.83 -6.19
C CYS A 39 6.66 -6.88 -7.14
N ARG A 40 6.19 -6.81 -8.39
CA ARG A 40 6.73 -5.86 -9.38
C ARG A 40 5.58 -5.24 -10.15
N PHE A 41 5.29 -3.99 -9.85
CA PHE A 41 4.27 -3.17 -10.49
C PHE A 41 4.94 -2.02 -11.24
N VAL A 42 4.17 -1.38 -12.11
CA VAL A 42 4.56 -0.08 -12.69
C VAL A 42 4.57 0.99 -11.61
N ASP A 43 5.37 2.03 -11.81
CA ASP A 43 5.46 3.14 -10.87
C ASP A 43 4.11 3.86 -10.76
N LEU A 44 3.69 4.13 -9.52
CA LEU A 44 2.56 5.01 -9.25
C LEU A 44 3.04 6.45 -9.45
N ILE A 45 2.63 7.09 -10.54
CA ILE A 45 2.94 8.48 -10.85
C ILE A 45 1.77 9.36 -10.42
N GLY A 46 2.02 10.40 -9.62
CA GLY A 46 0.96 11.32 -9.20
C GLY A 46 1.33 12.24 -8.04
N LYS A 47 0.39 13.11 -7.65
CA LYS A 47 0.61 14.16 -6.63
C LYS A 47 1.04 13.63 -5.26
N CYS A 48 0.67 12.39 -4.93
CA CYS A 48 1.02 11.74 -3.67
C CYS A 48 1.94 10.52 -3.88
N ALA A 49 2.57 10.42 -5.05
CA ALA A 49 3.40 9.30 -5.45
C ALA A 49 4.69 9.81 -6.12
N TRP A 50 5.36 8.98 -6.92
CA TRP A 50 6.62 9.38 -7.57
C TRP A 50 6.39 10.58 -8.50
N LYS A 51 7.29 11.55 -8.43
CA LYS A 51 7.36 12.64 -9.41
C LYS A 51 7.90 12.06 -10.71
N GLU A 52 7.31 12.50 -11.82
CA GLU A 52 7.76 12.19 -13.17
C GLU A 52 9.24 12.56 -13.38
#